data_AF-A0A661R2D1-F1
#
_entry.id   AF-A0A661R2D1-F1
#
_cell.length_a   1.000
_cell.length_b   1.000
_cell.length_c   1.000
_cell.angle_alpha   90.00
_cell.angle_beta   90.00
_cell.angle_gamma   90.00
#
_symmetry.space_group_name_H-M   'P 1'
#
loop_
_entity.id
_entity.type
_entity.pdbx_description
1 polymer ?
#
loop_
_entity_poly.entity_id
_entity_poly.type
_entity_poly.pdbx_seq_one_letter_code
_entity_poly.pdbx_strand_id
1 'polypeptide(L)'
;MSPLNDFELHLPQLPTEEEWIKAINELEGRKKEAAIVRAKGYNLLADFQEPKATFERIGWLNLWAKAMVALESAMSAFQEGLDWVLQTTSRSTFEWVLHAYVLIEPIFDLIELEKSEHKVVVSTRSREYSHRITVERLRAYTAWCLWSDKVFYSNLIHPKTLADVWDPNPAKKILANEKDKEGYERFFGRIEAETNEEELNKSRKEMERLYRSKKARIDKWLQDPQLKSWSDRILKLSRKNKGAVSFFNLFDPDATVSKRLKKLGLRFGYVQYSKSSMSLHGSSMEQFIIIGDSVVIPKLKMANQADETLFETVISDCNHLFVLLGMINHFVLKNEKFRI
;
A
#
# COMPACT_ATOMS: atom_id res chain seq x y z
N MET A 1 10.09 -24.40 -7.89
CA MET A 1 9.18 -23.27 -7.62
C MET A 1 8.47 -22.87 -8.89
N SER A 2 7.16 -22.68 -8.86
CA SER A 2 6.35 -22.39 -10.05
C SER A 2 6.52 -20.94 -10.53
N PRO A 3 6.65 -20.69 -11.84
CA PRO A 3 6.37 -19.40 -12.48
C PRO A 3 5.05 -18.76 -12.03
N LEU A 4 4.91 -17.43 -12.14
CA LEU A 4 3.70 -16.74 -11.68
C LEU A 4 2.46 -17.14 -12.49
N ASN A 5 2.64 -17.37 -13.78
CA ASN A 5 1.58 -17.74 -14.70
C ASN A 5 0.99 -19.14 -14.43
N ASP A 6 1.59 -19.93 -13.53
CA ASP A 6 1.02 -21.18 -13.04
C ASP A 6 0.03 -20.99 -11.89
N PHE A 7 -0.12 -19.76 -11.37
CA PHE A 7 -1.04 -19.45 -10.28
C PHE A 7 -2.38 -18.95 -10.82
N GLU A 8 -3.46 -19.43 -10.19
CA GLU A 8 -4.81 -18.91 -10.38
C GLU A 8 -5.12 -17.79 -9.38
N LEU A 9 -5.79 -16.76 -9.87
CA LEU A 9 -6.32 -15.64 -9.11
C LEU A 9 -7.66 -16.05 -8.54
N HIS A 10 -7.71 -16.24 -7.23
CA HIS A 10 -8.94 -16.38 -6.49
C HIS A 10 -9.38 -15.02 -5.98
N LEU A 11 -10.46 -14.49 -6.57
CA LEU A 11 -11.06 -13.23 -6.17
C LEU A 11 -12.10 -13.46 -5.06
N PRO A 12 -12.32 -12.50 -4.16
CA PRO A 12 -13.37 -12.59 -3.15
C PRO A 12 -14.74 -12.73 -3.83
N GLN A 13 -15.65 -13.46 -3.18
CA GLN A 13 -17.04 -13.51 -3.61
C GLN A 13 -17.65 -12.11 -3.52
N LEU A 14 -18.26 -11.67 -4.63
CA LEU A 14 -18.93 -10.38 -4.69
C LEU A 14 -20.34 -10.50 -4.12
N PRO A 15 -20.77 -9.57 -3.25
CA PRO A 15 -22.18 -9.47 -2.90
C PRO A 15 -23.03 -9.19 -4.14
N THR A 16 -24.26 -9.68 -4.14
CA THR A 16 -25.24 -9.41 -5.19
C THR A 16 -25.63 -7.92 -5.20
N GLU A 17 -26.21 -7.46 -6.30
CA GLU A 17 -26.68 -6.07 -6.41
C GLU A 17 -27.74 -5.75 -5.33
N GLU A 18 -28.64 -6.69 -5.06
CA GLU A 18 -29.66 -6.56 -4.00
C GLU A 18 -29.03 -6.44 -2.61
N GLU A 19 -28.01 -7.25 -2.31
CA GLU A 19 -27.26 -7.19 -1.05
C GLU A 19 -26.56 -5.84 -0.87
N TRP A 20 -25.95 -5.31 -1.93
CA TRP A 20 -25.35 -3.97 -1.92
C TRP A 20 -26.36 -2.88 -1.68
N ILE A 21 -27.47 -2.87 -2.42
CA ILE A 21 -28.52 -1.86 -2.30
C ILE A 21 -29.09 -1.86 -0.88
N LYS A 22 -29.38 -3.05 -0.34
CA LYS A 22 -29.87 -3.19 1.04
C LYS A 22 -28.87 -2.61 2.05
N ALA A 23 -27.61 -3.05 2.01
CA ALA A 23 -26.59 -2.61 2.95
C ALA A 23 -26.30 -1.10 2.86
N ILE A 24 -26.37 -0.51 1.66
CA ILE A 24 -26.14 0.93 1.46
C ILE A 24 -27.36 1.75 1.94
N ASN A 25 -28.57 1.25 1.76
CA ASN A 25 -29.78 1.95 2.16
C ASN A 25 -29.99 2.01 3.68
N GLU A 26 -29.39 1.07 4.43
CA GLU A 26 -29.36 1.08 5.90
C GLU A 26 -28.37 2.10 6.49
N LEU A 27 -27.55 2.75 5.65
CA LEU A 27 -26.53 3.71 6.08
C LEU A 27 -26.90 5.14 5.70
N GLU A 28 -26.41 6.09 6.49
CA GLU A 28 -26.58 7.54 6.27
C GLU A 28 -25.23 8.29 6.32
N GLY A 29 -25.23 9.52 5.80
CA GLY A 29 -24.08 10.42 5.81
C GLY A 29 -22.81 9.81 5.19
N ARG A 30 -21.65 10.07 5.79
CA ARG A 30 -20.35 9.61 5.29
C ARG A 30 -20.19 8.09 5.29
N LYS A 31 -20.89 7.38 6.17
CA LYS A 31 -20.88 5.90 6.17
C LYS A 31 -21.53 5.37 4.89
N LYS A 32 -22.61 6.01 4.42
CA LYS A 32 -23.25 5.69 3.14
C LYS A 32 -22.31 5.95 1.96
N GLU A 33 -21.63 7.10 1.95
CA GLU A 33 -20.65 7.44 0.91
C GLU A 33 -19.51 6.42 0.85
N ALA A 34 -18.94 6.06 1.99
CA ALA A 34 -17.92 5.02 2.08
C ALA A 34 -18.42 3.67 1.54
N ALA A 35 -19.65 3.27 1.90
CA ALA A 35 -20.25 2.03 1.41
C ALA A 35 -20.48 2.04 -0.11
N ILE A 36 -20.87 3.17 -0.69
CA ILE A 36 -20.99 3.36 -2.15
C ILE A 36 -19.61 3.19 -2.80
N VAL A 37 -18.57 3.83 -2.26
CA VAL A 37 -17.19 3.70 -2.79
C VAL A 37 -16.68 2.27 -2.65
N ARG A 38 -17.02 1.57 -1.56
CA ARG A 38 -16.71 0.15 -1.37
C ARG A 38 -17.37 -0.72 -2.46
N ALA A 39 -18.66 -0.49 -2.73
CA ALA A 39 -19.38 -1.20 -3.78
C ALA A 39 -18.75 -0.96 -5.17
N LYS A 40 -18.35 0.29 -5.48
CA LYS A 40 -17.59 0.59 -6.71
C LYS A 40 -16.30 -0.23 -6.79
N GLY A 41 -15.55 -0.31 -5.69
CA GLY A 41 -14.34 -1.13 -5.60
C GLY A 41 -14.60 -2.60 -5.94
N TYR A 42 -15.59 -3.22 -5.30
CA TYR A 42 -15.99 -4.61 -5.60
C TYR A 42 -16.44 -4.82 -7.04
N ASN A 43 -17.20 -3.88 -7.62
CA ASN A 43 -17.66 -3.97 -9.00
C ASN A 43 -16.51 -3.98 -10.03
N LEU A 44 -15.35 -3.41 -9.70
CA LEU A 44 -14.17 -3.52 -10.57
C LEU A 44 -13.65 -4.95 -10.71
N LEU A 45 -13.95 -5.84 -9.76
CA LEU A 45 -13.55 -7.25 -9.83
C LEU A 45 -14.49 -8.11 -10.66
N ALA A 46 -15.75 -7.70 -10.85
CA ALA A 46 -16.73 -8.45 -11.67
C ALA A 46 -16.26 -8.66 -13.12
N ASP A 47 -15.32 -7.82 -13.53
CA ASP A 47 -14.74 -7.75 -14.85
C ASP A 47 -13.55 -8.70 -15.08
N PHE A 48 -13.04 -9.36 -14.04
CA PHE A 48 -11.94 -10.31 -14.15
C PHE A 48 -12.45 -11.70 -14.53
N GLN A 49 -12.62 -11.92 -15.83
CA GLN A 49 -13.10 -13.20 -16.37
C GLN A 49 -12.01 -14.27 -16.49
N GLU A 50 -10.73 -13.86 -16.46
CA GLU A 50 -9.61 -14.78 -16.58
C GLU A 50 -8.95 -15.09 -15.25
N PRO A 51 -8.84 -16.38 -14.87
CA PRO A 51 -8.26 -16.76 -13.59
C PRO A 51 -6.73 -16.65 -13.58
N LYS A 52 -6.07 -16.39 -14.71
CA LYS A 52 -4.60 -16.47 -14.77
C LYS A 52 -3.91 -15.25 -14.16
N ALA A 53 -2.97 -15.50 -13.26
CA ALA A 53 -2.11 -14.47 -12.69
C ALA A 53 -1.07 -13.96 -13.70
N THR A 54 -1.01 -12.64 -13.87
CA THR A 54 0.05 -11.95 -14.61
C THR A 54 0.63 -10.81 -13.76
N PHE A 55 1.83 -10.35 -14.08
CA PHE A 55 2.50 -9.34 -13.26
C PHE A 55 1.75 -8.00 -13.25
N GLU A 56 1.23 -7.57 -14.38
CA GLU A 56 0.43 -6.34 -14.46
C GLU A 56 -0.91 -6.47 -13.71
N ARG A 57 -1.57 -7.63 -13.74
CA ARG A 57 -2.79 -7.89 -12.97
C ARG A 57 -2.54 -7.90 -11.47
N ILE A 58 -1.45 -8.51 -11.01
CA ILE A 58 -1.09 -8.49 -9.60
C ILE A 58 -0.73 -7.08 -9.13
N GLY A 59 -0.06 -6.28 -9.97
CA GLY A 59 0.22 -4.89 -9.66
C GLY A 59 -1.04 -4.07 -9.47
N TRP A 60 -2.02 -4.25 -10.37
CA TRP A 60 -3.34 -3.66 -10.27
C TRP A 60 -4.09 -4.13 -9.02
N LEU A 61 -4.16 -5.45 -8.78
CA LEU A 61 -4.84 -6.06 -7.63
C LEU A 61 -4.22 -5.63 -6.29
N ASN A 62 -2.90 -5.41 -6.25
CA ASN A 62 -2.24 -4.90 -5.06
C ASN A 62 -2.70 -3.49 -4.69
N LEU A 63 -2.86 -2.58 -5.67
CA LEU A 63 -3.42 -1.25 -5.41
C LEU A 63 -4.90 -1.31 -5.04
N TRP A 64 -5.67 -2.17 -5.72
CA TRP A 64 -7.07 -2.41 -5.39
C TRP A 64 -7.24 -2.88 -3.95
N ALA A 65 -6.48 -3.89 -3.54
CA ALA A 65 -6.55 -4.45 -2.18
C ALA A 65 -6.15 -3.42 -1.12
N LYS A 66 -5.12 -2.61 -1.40
CA LYS A 66 -4.72 -1.50 -0.53
C LYS A 66 -5.85 -0.49 -0.34
N ALA A 67 -6.53 -0.08 -1.42
CA ALA A 67 -7.67 0.84 -1.34
C ALA A 67 -8.84 0.25 -0.53
N MET A 68 -9.16 -1.03 -0.73
CA MET A 68 -10.20 -1.72 0.03
C MET A 68 -9.88 -1.79 1.53
N VAL A 69 -8.67 -2.26 1.87
CA VAL A 69 -8.23 -2.35 3.27
C VAL A 69 -8.21 -0.98 3.94
N ALA A 70 -7.76 0.07 3.24
CA ALA A 70 -7.80 1.43 3.77
C ALA A 70 -9.22 1.93 4.00
N LEU A 71 -10.14 1.68 3.07
CA LEU A 71 -11.53 2.09 3.21
C LEU A 71 -12.21 1.39 4.40
N GLU A 72 -11.99 0.08 4.55
CA GLU A 72 -12.50 -0.69 5.70
C GLU A 72 -11.90 -0.21 7.02
N SER A 73 -10.59 0.01 7.05
CA SER A 73 -9.89 0.55 8.22
C SER A 73 -10.42 1.93 8.62
N ALA A 74 -10.71 2.78 7.63
CA ALA A 74 -11.25 4.11 7.86
C ALA A 74 -12.69 4.08 8.34
N MET A 75 -13.53 3.18 7.83
CA MET A 75 -14.89 2.99 8.33
C MET A 75 -14.90 2.58 9.81
N SER A 76 -14.06 1.61 10.18
CA SER A 76 -13.90 1.19 11.58
C SER A 76 -13.33 2.31 12.45
N ALA A 77 -12.28 3.00 11.98
CA ALA A 77 -11.68 4.10 12.72
C ALA A 77 -12.66 5.27 12.92
N PHE A 78 -13.46 5.59 11.92
CA PHE A 78 -14.47 6.65 12.01
C PHE A 78 -15.57 6.28 13.02
N GLN A 79 -16.00 5.01 13.05
CA GLN A 79 -16.98 4.53 14.02
C GLN A 79 -16.44 4.58 15.45
N GLU A 80 -15.18 4.21 15.66
CA GLU A 80 -14.56 4.13 16.98
C GLU A 80 -13.90 5.45 17.43
N GLY A 81 -14.01 6.54 16.66
CA GLY A 81 -13.43 7.84 17.04
C GLY A 81 -11.89 7.93 16.91
N LEU A 82 -11.27 7.06 16.10
CA LEU A 82 -9.81 6.88 16.04
C LEU A 82 -9.14 7.76 14.98
N ASP A 83 -9.05 9.06 15.25
CA ASP A 83 -8.45 10.06 14.33
C ASP A 83 -7.02 9.70 13.90
N TRP A 84 -6.21 9.14 14.79
CA TRP A 84 -4.85 8.71 14.45
C TRP A 84 -4.81 7.67 13.33
N VAL A 85 -5.75 6.72 13.36
CA VAL A 85 -5.87 5.68 12.33
C VAL A 85 -6.34 6.32 11.02
N LEU A 86 -7.29 7.27 11.08
CA LEU A 86 -7.72 8.03 9.90
C LEU A 86 -6.57 8.85 9.28
N GLN A 87 -5.74 9.51 10.09
CA GLN A 87 -4.57 10.27 9.63
C GLN A 87 -3.56 9.36 8.91
N THR A 88 -3.24 8.21 9.51
CA THR A 88 -2.32 7.21 8.95
C THR A 88 -2.86 6.64 7.63
N THR A 89 -4.15 6.39 7.59
CA THR A 89 -4.84 5.84 6.42
C THR A 89 -4.87 6.86 5.30
N SER A 90 -5.28 8.11 5.57
CA SER A 90 -5.28 9.23 4.63
C SER A 90 -3.90 9.47 4.01
N ARG A 91 -2.83 9.42 4.82
CA ARG A 91 -1.46 9.55 4.32
C ARG A 91 -1.09 8.46 3.32
N SER A 92 -1.50 7.23 3.60
CA SER A 92 -1.22 6.06 2.79
C SER A 92 -2.00 6.10 1.48
N THR A 93 -3.31 6.37 1.54
CA THR A 93 -4.17 6.47 0.35
C THR A 93 -3.73 7.58 -0.58
N PHE A 94 -3.34 8.73 -0.04
CA PHE A 94 -2.80 9.84 -0.83
C PHE A 94 -1.57 9.44 -1.66
N GLU A 95 -0.63 8.70 -1.07
CA GLU A 95 0.55 8.25 -1.81
C GLU A 95 0.20 7.19 -2.87
N TRP A 96 -0.74 6.31 -2.57
CA TRP A 96 -1.21 5.34 -3.53
C TRP A 96 -1.95 5.99 -4.70
N VAL A 97 -2.70 7.07 -4.46
CA VAL A 97 -3.29 7.90 -5.53
C VAL A 97 -2.18 8.41 -6.45
N LEU A 98 -1.07 8.91 -5.89
CA LEU A 98 0.09 9.34 -6.71
C LEU A 98 0.74 8.18 -7.47
N HIS A 99 0.79 6.97 -6.89
CA HIS A 99 1.23 5.78 -7.61
C HIS A 99 0.31 5.47 -8.78
N ALA A 100 -1.01 5.49 -8.57
CA ALA A 100 -1.99 5.24 -9.60
C ALA A 100 -1.92 6.28 -10.73
N TYR A 101 -1.73 7.58 -10.42
CA TYR A 101 -1.47 8.62 -11.41
C TYR A 101 -0.23 8.31 -12.25
N VAL A 102 0.86 7.88 -11.62
CA VAL A 102 2.06 7.45 -12.36
C VAL A 102 1.76 6.23 -13.22
N LEU A 103 0.91 5.30 -12.82
CA LEU A 103 0.58 4.16 -13.68
C LEU A 103 -0.20 4.58 -14.94
N ILE A 104 -1.26 5.36 -14.77
CA ILE A 104 -2.21 5.72 -15.84
C ILE A 104 -1.77 6.92 -16.70
N GLU A 105 -0.78 7.70 -16.27
CA GLU A 105 -0.30 8.91 -16.97
C GLU A 105 -0.17 8.76 -18.50
N PRO A 106 0.40 7.67 -19.08
CA PRO A 106 0.46 7.52 -20.54
C PRO A 106 -0.91 7.53 -21.25
N ILE A 107 -1.96 7.04 -20.58
CA ILE A 107 -3.34 7.05 -21.09
C ILE A 107 -3.97 8.42 -20.87
N PHE A 108 -3.75 9.06 -19.71
CA PHE A 108 -4.25 10.41 -19.48
C PHE A 108 -3.69 11.42 -20.47
N ASP A 109 -2.37 11.39 -20.71
CA ASP A 109 -1.71 12.28 -21.67
C ASP A 109 -2.34 12.16 -23.07
N LEU A 110 -2.74 10.94 -23.49
CA LEU A 110 -3.46 10.74 -24.75
C LEU A 110 -4.87 11.33 -24.72
N ILE A 111 -5.63 11.10 -23.65
CA ILE A 111 -7.00 11.62 -23.52
C ILE A 111 -6.99 13.15 -23.54
N GLU A 112 -6.02 13.79 -22.89
CA GLU A 112 -5.87 15.25 -22.91
C GLU A 112 -5.52 15.78 -24.30
N LEU A 113 -4.63 15.10 -25.03
CA LEU A 113 -4.31 15.45 -26.42
C LEU A 113 -5.54 15.37 -27.33
N GLU A 114 -6.37 14.33 -27.20
CA GLU A 114 -7.62 14.17 -27.97
C GLU A 114 -8.66 15.25 -27.65
N LYS A 115 -8.67 15.75 -26.41
CA LYS A 115 -9.58 16.82 -25.97
C LYS A 115 -9.09 18.22 -26.32
N SER A 116 -7.82 18.37 -26.71
CA SER A 116 -7.27 19.68 -27.05
C SER A 116 -8.03 20.31 -28.23
N GLU A 117 -8.23 21.62 -28.19
CA GLU A 117 -9.01 22.36 -29.21
C GLU A 117 -8.38 22.27 -30.61
N HIS A 118 -7.10 21.92 -30.66
CA HIS A 118 -6.39 21.67 -31.90
C HIS A 118 -6.80 20.26 -32.34
N LYS A 119 -7.33 20.08 -33.57
CA LYS A 119 -7.76 18.78 -34.12
C LYS A 119 -6.58 17.79 -34.26
N VAL A 120 -6.05 17.31 -33.13
CA VAL A 120 -4.98 16.33 -33.05
C VAL A 120 -5.63 14.95 -33.16
N VAL A 121 -5.42 14.29 -34.31
CA VAL A 121 -5.85 12.91 -34.49
C VAL A 121 -4.80 12.01 -33.83
N VAL A 122 -5.16 11.38 -32.70
CA VAL A 122 -4.31 10.39 -32.06
C VAL A 122 -4.30 9.10 -32.88
N SER A 123 -3.12 8.73 -33.37
CA SER A 123 -2.95 7.53 -34.19
C SER A 123 -3.14 6.24 -33.39
N THR A 124 -3.50 5.14 -34.06
CA THR A 124 -3.55 3.79 -33.47
C THR A 124 -2.21 3.42 -32.82
N ARG A 125 -1.09 3.78 -33.46
CA ARG A 125 0.26 3.55 -32.93
C ARG A 125 0.51 4.26 -31.61
N SER A 126 -0.01 5.48 -31.44
CA SER A 126 0.07 6.23 -30.18
C SER A 126 -0.72 5.53 -29.07
N ARG A 127 -1.90 4.99 -29.38
CA ARG A 127 -2.73 4.22 -28.44
C ARG A 127 -2.05 2.92 -28.01
N GLU A 128 -1.49 2.17 -28.96
CA GLU A 128 -0.68 0.97 -28.70
C GLU A 128 0.53 1.27 -27.82
N TYR A 129 1.22 2.38 -28.11
CA TYR A 129 2.36 2.81 -27.32
C TYR A 129 1.98 3.08 -25.87
N SER A 130 0.94 3.89 -25.62
CA SER A 130 0.50 4.20 -24.25
C SER A 130 -0.04 2.98 -23.51
N HIS A 131 -0.73 2.07 -24.20
CA HIS A 131 -1.13 0.78 -23.64
C HIS A 131 0.10 0.01 -23.14
N ARG A 132 1.08 -0.22 -24.02
CA ARG A 132 2.31 -0.96 -23.70
C ARG A 132 3.09 -0.30 -22.56
N ILE A 133 3.24 1.02 -22.56
CA ILE A 133 3.93 1.73 -21.47
C ILE A 133 3.16 1.57 -20.16
N THR A 134 1.83 1.59 -20.17
CA THR A 134 1.03 1.39 -18.94
C THR A 134 1.19 -0.02 -18.39
N VAL A 135 1.22 -1.05 -19.25
CA VAL A 135 1.56 -2.43 -18.85
C VAL A 135 2.94 -2.50 -18.20
N GLU A 136 3.94 -1.87 -18.82
CA GLU A 136 5.30 -1.81 -18.27
C GLU A 136 5.37 -1.07 -16.92
N ARG A 137 4.58 -0.02 -16.73
CA ARG A 137 4.48 0.67 -15.44
C ARG A 137 3.83 -0.19 -14.36
N LEU A 138 2.82 -0.99 -14.69
CA LEU A 138 2.22 -1.98 -13.78
C LEU A 138 3.23 -3.08 -13.40
N ARG A 139 4.00 -3.58 -14.37
CA ARG A 139 5.10 -4.54 -14.12
C ARG A 139 6.19 -3.94 -13.23
N ALA A 140 6.56 -2.68 -13.47
CA ALA A 140 7.50 -1.95 -12.62
C ALA A 140 6.97 -1.84 -11.18
N TYR A 141 5.69 -1.54 -11.00
CA TYR A 141 5.05 -1.48 -9.68
C TYR A 141 5.06 -2.83 -8.97
N THR A 142 4.75 -3.92 -9.69
CA THR A 142 4.84 -5.29 -9.14
C THR A 142 6.28 -5.64 -8.75
N ALA A 143 7.27 -5.35 -9.60
CA ALA A 143 8.68 -5.57 -9.28
C ALA A 143 9.12 -4.76 -8.05
N TRP A 144 8.64 -3.53 -7.91
CA TRP A 144 8.94 -2.67 -6.76
C TRP A 144 8.36 -3.21 -5.43
N CYS A 145 7.11 -3.67 -5.45
CA CYS A 145 6.48 -4.32 -4.31
C CYS A 145 7.23 -5.61 -3.92
N LEU A 146 7.49 -6.48 -4.90
CA LEU A 146 8.24 -7.72 -4.70
C LEU A 146 9.66 -7.46 -4.17
N TRP A 147 10.34 -6.43 -4.67
CA TRP A 147 11.65 -6.06 -4.18
C TRP A 147 11.63 -5.63 -2.71
N SER A 148 10.63 -4.84 -2.33
CA SER A 148 10.44 -4.40 -0.94
C SER A 148 10.25 -5.60 -0.01
N ASP A 149 9.40 -6.55 -0.40
CA ASP A 149 9.20 -7.80 0.34
C ASP A 149 10.50 -8.64 0.43
N LYS A 150 11.26 -8.72 -0.66
CA LYS A 150 12.56 -9.40 -0.67
C LYS A 150 13.53 -8.78 0.34
N VAL A 151 13.61 -7.45 0.40
CA VAL A 151 14.48 -6.76 1.37
C VAL A 151 14.02 -7.06 2.79
N PHE A 152 12.71 -7.00 3.06
CA PHE A 152 12.13 -7.34 4.36
C PHE A 152 12.49 -8.78 4.79
N TYR A 153 12.22 -9.78 3.95
CA TYR A 153 12.56 -11.17 4.28
C TYR A 153 14.06 -11.41 4.40
N SER A 154 14.89 -10.69 3.63
CA SER A 154 16.36 -10.78 3.76
C SER A 154 16.84 -10.28 5.11
N ASN A 155 16.23 -9.22 5.64
CA ASN A 155 16.54 -8.70 6.98
C ASN A 155 16.09 -9.67 8.08
N LEU A 156 14.92 -10.30 7.94
CA LEU A 156 14.39 -11.25 8.93
C LEU A 156 15.21 -12.54 9.03
N ILE A 157 15.82 -13.00 7.94
CA ILE A 157 16.69 -14.19 7.94
C ILE A 157 18.19 -13.86 8.13
N HIS A 158 18.52 -12.58 8.31
CA HIS A 158 19.91 -12.17 8.52
C HIS A 158 20.42 -12.76 9.85
N PRO A 159 21.65 -13.33 9.90
CA PRO A 159 22.16 -13.99 11.11
C PRO A 159 22.09 -13.11 12.37
N LYS A 160 22.36 -11.81 12.23
CA LYS A 160 22.24 -10.84 13.33
C LYS A 160 20.80 -10.75 13.86
N THR A 161 19.82 -10.50 12.98
CA THR A 161 18.41 -10.41 13.36
C THR A 161 17.91 -11.72 13.99
N LEU A 162 18.30 -12.86 13.41
CA LEU A 162 17.94 -14.17 13.96
C LEU A 162 18.57 -14.40 15.33
N ALA A 163 19.81 -13.97 15.56
CA ALA A 163 20.44 -14.05 16.86
C ALA A 163 19.71 -13.17 17.87
N ASP A 164 19.38 -11.92 17.51
CA ASP A 164 18.75 -10.97 18.41
C ASP A 164 17.30 -11.36 18.78
N VAL A 165 16.50 -11.83 17.81
CA VAL A 165 15.08 -12.18 18.02
C VAL A 165 14.90 -13.48 18.80
N TRP A 166 15.79 -14.44 18.62
CA TRP A 166 15.67 -15.78 19.20
C TRP A 166 16.66 -16.02 20.36
N ASP A 167 17.26 -14.96 20.92
CA ASP A 167 18.10 -15.05 22.11
C ASP A 167 17.21 -15.17 23.37
N PRO A 168 17.27 -16.30 24.12
CA PRO A 168 16.52 -16.43 25.36
C PRO A 168 17.11 -15.59 26.49
N ASN A 169 18.38 -15.17 26.41
CA ASN A 169 19.10 -14.62 27.57
C ASN A 169 18.50 -13.33 28.11
N PRO A 170 18.03 -12.35 27.30
CA PRO A 170 17.35 -11.18 27.82
C PRO A 170 16.11 -11.54 28.66
N ALA A 171 15.27 -12.44 28.15
CA ALA A 171 14.08 -12.91 28.87
C ALA A 171 14.46 -13.69 30.14
N LYS A 172 15.42 -14.64 30.04
CA LYS A 172 15.93 -15.40 31.19
C LYS A 172 16.47 -14.49 32.29
N LYS A 173 17.24 -13.44 31.94
CA LYS A 173 17.80 -12.49 32.91
C LYS A 173 16.71 -11.74 33.67
N ILE A 174 15.68 -11.28 32.96
CA ILE A 174 14.56 -10.56 33.59
C ILE A 174 13.75 -11.52 34.47
N LEU A 175 13.42 -12.71 33.98
CA LEU A 175 12.64 -13.71 34.72
C LEU A 175 13.37 -14.28 35.94
N ALA A 176 14.70 -14.30 35.94
CA ALA A 176 15.50 -14.81 37.05
C ALA A 176 15.56 -13.86 38.26
N ASN A 177 15.19 -12.58 38.09
CA ASN A 177 15.18 -11.58 39.15
C ASN A 177 13.77 -11.03 39.33
N GLU A 178 13.14 -11.33 40.47
CA GLU A 178 11.75 -10.90 40.72
C GLU A 178 11.57 -9.38 40.65
N LYS A 179 12.58 -8.59 41.06
CA LYS A 179 12.51 -7.13 40.97
C LYS A 179 12.58 -6.63 39.52
N ASP A 180 13.38 -7.28 38.68
CA ASP A 180 13.49 -6.92 37.26
C ASP A 180 12.24 -7.37 36.50
N LYS A 181 11.70 -8.54 36.85
CA LYS A 181 10.42 -9.05 36.34
C LYS A 181 9.27 -8.14 36.73
N GLU A 182 9.10 -7.83 38.02
CA GLU A 182 8.07 -6.88 38.49
C GLU A 182 8.22 -5.52 37.81
N GLY A 183 9.46 -5.03 37.68
CA GLY A 183 9.78 -3.80 36.97
C GLY A 183 9.34 -3.87 35.52
N TYR A 184 9.69 -4.93 34.80
CA TYR A 184 9.30 -5.13 33.41
C TYR A 184 7.78 -5.25 33.26
N GLU A 185 7.15 -6.14 34.03
CA GLU A 185 5.71 -6.43 33.90
C GLU A 185 4.84 -5.21 34.24
N ARG A 186 5.33 -4.32 35.12
CA ARG A 186 4.68 -3.04 35.41
C ARG A 186 4.63 -2.10 34.20
N PHE A 187 5.64 -2.11 33.32
CA PHE A 187 5.73 -1.18 32.19
C PHE A 187 5.30 -1.81 30.86
N PHE A 188 5.58 -3.09 30.66
CA PHE A 188 5.43 -3.78 29.37
C PHE A 188 4.39 -4.91 29.40
N GLY A 189 3.81 -5.20 30.56
CA GLY A 189 2.91 -6.35 30.74
C GLY A 189 3.66 -7.66 30.91
N ARG A 190 2.90 -8.75 31.03
CA ARG A 190 3.44 -10.09 31.29
C ARG A 190 4.50 -10.50 30.26
N ILE A 191 5.59 -11.10 30.72
CA ILE A 191 6.60 -11.66 29.81
C ILE A 191 6.08 -12.96 29.21
N GLU A 192 5.73 -12.93 27.92
CA GLU A 192 5.33 -14.10 27.12
C GLU A 192 6.48 -14.59 26.21
N ALA A 193 7.72 -14.49 26.70
CA ALA A 193 8.88 -14.93 25.94
C ALA A 193 9.14 -16.43 26.14
N GLU A 194 9.22 -17.18 25.05
CA GLU A 194 9.75 -18.55 25.10
C GLU A 194 11.22 -18.51 25.55
N THR A 195 11.58 -19.33 26.54
CA THR A 195 12.95 -19.39 27.10
C THR A 195 13.58 -20.77 26.96
N ASN A 196 12.80 -21.77 26.53
CA ASN A 196 13.27 -23.07 26.17
C ASN A 196 14.09 -22.99 24.87
N GLU A 197 15.37 -23.29 24.96
CA GLU A 197 16.30 -23.22 23.83
C GLU A 197 15.97 -24.19 22.70
N GLU A 198 15.41 -25.36 23.00
CA GLU A 198 15.02 -26.33 21.98
C GLU A 198 13.81 -25.85 21.19
N GLU A 199 12.80 -25.32 21.88
CA GLU A 199 11.57 -24.78 21.26
C GLU A 199 11.85 -23.49 20.47
N LEU A 200 12.70 -22.61 20.99
CA LEU A 200 13.20 -21.44 20.25
C LEU A 200 13.97 -21.87 19.00
N ASN A 201 14.87 -22.85 19.11
CA ASN A 201 15.63 -23.33 17.95
C ASN A 201 14.73 -23.99 16.91
N LYS A 202 13.70 -24.73 17.32
CA LYS A 202 12.70 -25.32 16.41
C LYS A 202 11.93 -24.21 15.67
N SER A 203 11.40 -23.25 16.42
CA SER A 203 10.64 -22.12 15.88
C SER A 203 11.48 -21.25 14.95
N ARG A 204 12.74 -20.98 15.33
CA ARG A 204 13.73 -20.31 14.49
C ARG A 204 13.94 -21.03 13.17
N LYS A 205 14.21 -22.33 13.19
CA LYS A 205 14.43 -23.13 11.97
C LYS A 205 13.20 -23.13 11.06
N GLU A 206 12.01 -23.22 11.63
CA GLU A 206 10.76 -23.18 10.88
C GLU A 206 10.52 -21.81 10.22
N MET A 207 10.68 -20.73 10.98
CA MET A 207 10.56 -19.36 10.49
C MET A 207 11.60 -19.06 9.42
N GLU A 208 12.86 -19.47 9.62
CA GLU A 208 13.93 -19.33 8.64
C GLU A 208 13.59 -20.09 7.34
N ARG A 209 13.11 -21.33 7.44
CA ARG A 209 12.66 -22.13 6.28
C ARG A 209 11.52 -21.43 5.54
N LEU A 210 10.52 -20.93 6.25
CA LEU A 210 9.37 -20.23 5.67
C LEU A 210 9.82 -18.97 4.91
N TYR A 211 10.63 -18.12 5.53
CA TYR A 211 11.08 -16.86 4.93
C TYR A 211 12.06 -17.08 3.78
N ARG A 212 12.96 -18.07 3.87
CA ARG A 212 13.79 -18.49 2.73
C ARG A 212 12.94 -18.94 1.54
N SER A 213 11.87 -19.70 1.78
CA SER A 213 10.94 -20.13 0.73
C SER A 213 10.19 -18.94 0.11
N LYS A 214 9.67 -18.01 0.91
CA LYS A 214 9.03 -16.78 0.41
C LYS A 214 10.01 -15.95 -0.44
N LYS A 215 11.23 -15.72 0.07
CA LYS A 215 12.27 -14.99 -0.63
C LYS A 215 12.69 -15.67 -1.94
N ALA A 216 12.89 -16.98 -1.95
CA ALA A 216 13.27 -17.71 -3.16
C ALA A 216 12.21 -17.64 -4.27
N ARG A 217 10.92 -17.62 -3.90
CA ARG A 217 9.81 -17.40 -4.85
C ARG A 217 9.89 -16.01 -5.47
N ILE A 218 10.08 -14.98 -4.65
CA ILE A 218 10.24 -13.59 -5.09
C ILE A 218 11.48 -13.45 -5.98
N ASP A 219 12.61 -14.03 -5.59
CA ASP A 219 13.83 -14.03 -6.39
C ASP A 219 13.59 -14.65 -7.77
N LYS A 220 12.86 -15.78 -7.84
CA LYS A 220 12.48 -16.38 -9.12
C LYS A 220 11.62 -15.44 -9.96
N TRP A 221 10.57 -14.85 -9.39
CA TRP A 221 9.68 -13.94 -10.13
C TRP A 221 10.38 -12.67 -10.61
N LEU A 222 11.32 -12.12 -9.82
CA LEU A 222 12.13 -10.97 -10.23
C LEU A 222 13.16 -11.30 -11.32
N GLN A 223 13.45 -12.58 -11.58
CA GLN A 223 14.25 -13.02 -12.72
C GLN A 223 13.42 -13.30 -13.98
N ASP A 224 12.09 -13.23 -13.89
CA ASP A 224 11.22 -13.38 -15.06
C ASP A 224 11.55 -12.31 -16.12
N PRO A 225 11.61 -12.64 -17.42
CA PRO A 225 11.91 -11.68 -18.48
C PRO A 225 11.05 -10.41 -18.44
N GLN A 226 9.79 -10.49 -17.99
CA GLN A 226 8.89 -9.33 -17.90
C GLN A 226 9.25 -8.36 -16.76
N LEU A 227 9.97 -8.83 -15.72
CA LEU A 227 10.33 -8.03 -14.54
C LEU A 227 11.84 -7.74 -14.43
N LYS A 228 12.68 -8.51 -15.12
CA LYS A 228 14.14 -8.48 -14.93
C LYS A 228 14.73 -7.08 -15.11
N SER A 229 14.33 -6.36 -16.15
CA SER A 229 14.81 -5.00 -16.43
C SER A 229 14.47 -4.03 -15.29
N TRP A 230 13.29 -4.16 -14.70
CA TRP A 230 12.84 -3.36 -13.56
C TRP A 230 13.58 -3.75 -12.28
N SER A 231 13.77 -5.04 -12.03
CA SER A 231 14.57 -5.57 -10.91
C SER A 231 16.01 -5.05 -10.94
N ASP A 232 16.66 -5.09 -12.10
CA ASP A 232 18.03 -4.58 -12.28
C ASP A 232 18.10 -3.07 -12.07
N ARG A 233 17.08 -2.33 -12.55
CA ARG A 233 16.95 -0.89 -12.29
C ARG A 233 16.79 -0.57 -10.81
N ILE A 234 15.96 -1.32 -10.08
CA ILE A 234 15.78 -1.15 -8.63
C ILE A 234 17.09 -1.42 -7.90
N LEU A 235 17.82 -2.48 -8.25
CA LEU A 235 19.13 -2.79 -7.67
C LEU A 235 20.15 -1.68 -7.91
N LYS A 236 20.18 -1.09 -9.12
CA LYS A 236 21.05 0.06 -9.42
C LYS A 236 20.69 1.27 -8.57
N LEU A 237 19.40 1.58 -8.43
CA LEU A 237 18.92 2.70 -7.63
C LEU A 237 19.17 2.51 -6.13
N SER A 238 18.96 1.31 -5.60
CA SER A 238 19.18 1.03 -4.17
C SER A 238 20.65 1.18 -3.78
N ARG A 239 21.58 0.77 -4.65
CA ARG A 239 23.02 1.01 -4.50
C ARG A 239 23.36 2.51 -4.54
N LYS A 240 22.76 3.27 -5.48
CA LYS A 240 22.97 4.72 -5.59
C LYS A 240 22.46 5.46 -4.34
N ASN A 241 21.26 5.13 -3.88
CA ASN A 241 20.58 5.82 -2.79
C ASN A 241 21.02 5.36 -1.40
N LYS A 242 21.83 4.29 -1.31
CA LYS A 242 22.24 3.64 -0.05
C LYS A 242 21.04 3.31 0.86
N GLY A 243 19.92 2.89 0.28
CA GLY A 243 18.70 2.68 1.05
C GLY A 243 17.46 2.42 0.21
N ALA A 244 16.32 2.86 0.73
CA ALA A 244 15.02 2.65 0.12
C ALA A 244 14.93 3.34 -1.25
N VAL A 245 14.27 2.66 -2.19
CA VAL A 245 13.97 3.19 -3.52
C VAL A 245 12.48 3.51 -3.53
N SER A 246 12.09 4.77 -3.76
CA SER A 246 10.68 5.11 -3.95
C SER A 246 10.20 4.61 -5.32
N PHE A 247 8.93 4.25 -5.44
CA PHE A 247 8.31 3.87 -6.72
C PHE A 247 8.54 4.95 -7.79
N PHE A 248 8.49 6.23 -7.41
CA PHE A 248 8.72 7.34 -8.33
C PHE A 248 10.12 7.35 -8.97
N ASN A 249 11.12 6.80 -8.27
CA ASN A 249 12.51 6.75 -8.75
C ASN A 249 12.68 5.79 -9.92
N LEU A 250 11.72 4.90 -10.16
CA LEU A 250 11.72 3.98 -11.30
C LEU A 250 11.43 4.67 -12.61
N PHE A 251 10.98 5.92 -12.61
CA PHE A 251 10.72 6.67 -13.85
C PHE A 251 11.58 7.92 -13.92
N ASP A 252 11.86 8.53 -12.78
CA ASP A 252 12.76 9.69 -12.65
C ASP A 252 13.61 9.51 -11.37
N PRO A 253 14.94 9.27 -11.49
CA PRO A 253 15.81 9.00 -10.35
C PRO A 253 15.78 10.05 -9.25
N ASP A 254 15.45 11.30 -9.58
CA ASP A 254 15.43 12.42 -8.64
C ASP A 254 14.00 12.78 -8.21
N ALA A 255 13.01 11.96 -8.57
CA ALA A 255 11.62 12.18 -8.22
C ALA A 255 11.39 12.10 -6.71
N THR A 256 10.62 13.07 -6.21
CA THR A 256 10.09 13.11 -4.84
C THR A 256 8.59 13.35 -4.91
N VAL A 257 7.89 13.12 -3.80
CA VAL A 257 6.45 13.45 -3.73
C VAL A 257 6.19 14.91 -4.05
N SER A 258 7.03 15.83 -3.55
CA SER A 258 6.93 17.25 -3.88
C SER A 258 7.04 17.54 -5.39
N LYS A 259 8.00 16.88 -6.09
CA LYS A 259 8.13 17.01 -7.54
C LYS A 259 6.92 16.41 -8.29
N ARG A 260 6.38 15.29 -7.82
CA ARG A 260 5.19 14.67 -8.40
C ARG A 260 3.96 15.57 -8.25
N LEU A 261 3.76 16.14 -7.07
CA LEU A 261 2.69 17.10 -6.82
C LEU A 261 2.85 18.37 -7.65
N LYS A 262 4.10 18.87 -7.82
CA LYS A 262 4.37 19.99 -8.73
C LYS A 262 3.95 19.66 -10.18
N LYS A 263 4.24 18.46 -10.67
CA LYS A 263 3.84 18.02 -12.02
C LYS A 263 2.32 18.00 -12.20
N LEU A 264 1.58 17.60 -11.16
CA LEU A 264 0.12 17.55 -11.17
C LEU A 264 -0.55 18.92 -10.90
N GLY A 265 0.22 19.99 -10.66
CA GLY A 265 -0.35 21.28 -10.24
C GLY A 265 -0.87 21.31 -8.80
N LEU A 266 -0.58 20.28 -8.00
CA LEU A 266 -1.11 20.05 -6.64
C LEU A 266 -0.06 20.31 -5.55
N ARG A 267 0.89 21.23 -5.77
CA ARG A 267 2.00 21.46 -4.83
C ARG A 267 1.53 21.83 -3.41
N PHE A 268 0.37 22.47 -3.29
CA PHE A 268 -0.25 22.79 -1.99
C PHE A 268 -0.52 21.55 -1.13
N GLY A 269 -0.80 20.39 -1.75
CA GLY A 269 -1.03 19.13 -1.05
C GLY A 269 0.20 18.57 -0.31
N TYR A 270 1.40 19.09 -0.60
CA TYR A 270 2.63 18.64 0.07
C TYR A 270 2.64 18.95 1.57
N VAL A 271 1.95 20.01 1.99
CA VAL A 271 1.81 20.35 3.42
C VAL A 271 1.10 19.24 4.17
N GLN A 272 0.00 18.72 3.60
CA GLN A 272 -0.77 17.64 4.21
C GLN A 272 0.04 16.35 4.31
N TYR A 273 0.76 16.01 3.24
CA TYR A 273 1.71 14.89 3.21
C TYR A 273 2.78 15.00 4.30
N SER A 274 3.38 16.19 4.45
CA SER A 274 4.45 16.43 5.43
C SER A 274 3.93 16.35 6.86
N LYS A 275 2.79 16.98 7.15
CA LYS A 275 2.17 16.97 8.49
C LYS A 275 1.91 15.55 8.96
N SER A 276 1.26 14.74 8.13
CA SER A 276 0.95 13.35 8.47
C SER A 276 2.19 12.44 8.49
N SER A 277 3.24 12.75 7.71
CA SER A 277 4.53 12.07 7.85
C SER A 277 5.20 12.35 9.20
N MET A 278 5.15 13.60 9.68
CA MET A 278 5.69 13.96 11.00
C MET A 278 4.88 13.32 12.12
N SER A 279 3.55 13.27 11.98
CA SER A 279 2.67 12.51 12.87
C SER A 279 3.14 11.06 12.99
N LEU A 280 3.24 10.33 11.86
CA LEU A 280 3.62 8.92 11.81
C LEU A 280 4.98 8.60 12.44
N HIS A 281 5.96 9.49 12.28
CA HIS A 281 7.28 9.32 12.87
C HIS A 281 7.38 9.80 14.33
N GLY A 282 6.27 10.25 14.93
CA GLY A 282 6.23 10.77 16.30
C GLY A 282 7.00 12.09 16.46
N SER A 283 7.32 12.78 15.36
CA SER A 283 8.16 13.98 15.37
C SER A 283 7.33 15.28 15.38
N SER A 284 6.07 15.22 15.82
CA SER A 284 5.15 16.36 15.84
C SER A 284 4.45 16.47 17.19
N MET A 285 4.54 17.62 17.85
CA MET A 285 3.86 17.89 19.13
C MET A 285 2.43 18.40 18.91
N GLU A 286 2.24 19.33 17.96
CA GLU A 286 0.94 19.96 17.69
C GLU A 286 -0.12 18.99 17.13
N GLN A 287 0.29 17.81 16.67
CA GLN A 287 -0.63 16.77 16.21
C GLN A 287 -1.28 16.00 17.36
N PHE A 288 -0.65 15.99 18.54
CA PHE A 288 -1.16 15.30 19.73
C PHE A 288 -1.49 16.24 20.89
N ILE A 289 -1.09 17.51 20.80
CA ILE A 289 -1.29 18.52 21.84
C ILE A 289 -1.89 19.78 21.22
N ILE A 290 -2.94 20.32 21.83
CA ILE A 290 -3.47 21.66 21.58
C ILE A 290 -2.66 22.63 22.42
N ILE A 291 -2.02 23.60 21.79
CA ILE A 291 -1.29 24.68 22.45
C ILE A 291 -2.06 25.97 22.16
N GLY A 292 -2.78 26.45 23.18
CA GLY A 292 -3.45 27.75 23.16
C GLY A 292 -2.62 28.82 23.88
N ASP A 293 -3.13 30.04 23.92
CA ASP A 293 -2.42 31.20 24.51
C ASP A 293 -2.10 31.02 26.00
N SER A 294 -2.92 30.27 26.74
CA SER A 294 -2.77 30.05 28.18
C SER A 294 -2.93 28.60 28.64
N VAL A 295 -3.20 27.67 27.72
CA VAL A 295 -3.49 26.26 28.03
C VAL A 295 -2.82 25.31 27.07
N VAL A 296 -2.33 24.19 27.59
CA VAL A 296 -1.75 23.08 26.81
C VAL A 296 -2.55 21.82 27.15
N ILE A 297 -3.24 21.25 26.16
CA ILE A 297 -4.21 20.17 26.37
C ILE A 297 -3.88 19.01 25.43
N PRO A 298 -3.71 17.78 25.93
CA PRO A 298 -3.52 16.62 25.05
C PRO A 298 -4.81 16.35 24.23
N LYS A 299 -4.64 16.02 22.95
CA LYS A 299 -5.73 15.62 22.04
C LYS A 299 -6.14 14.18 22.34
N LEU A 300 -6.80 13.98 23.48
CA LEU A 300 -7.40 12.70 23.85
C LEU A 300 -8.88 12.73 23.45
N LYS A 301 -9.18 12.32 22.22
CA LYS A 301 -10.58 12.11 21.81
C LYS A 301 -11.07 10.77 22.36
N MET A 302 -11.64 10.77 23.55
CA MET A 302 -12.43 9.64 24.05
C MET A 302 -13.94 9.94 24.16
N ALA A 303 -14.38 11.13 23.74
CA ALA A 303 -15.77 11.58 23.95
C ALA A 303 -16.44 12.29 22.74
N ASN A 304 -15.78 12.43 21.59
CA ASN A 304 -16.33 13.14 20.42
C ASN A 304 -16.14 12.37 19.11
N GLN A 305 -17.03 12.66 18.15
CA GLN A 305 -17.04 12.14 16.78
C GLN A 305 -15.66 12.24 16.11
N ALA A 306 -15.30 11.19 15.37
CA ALA A 306 -14.10 11.17 14.53
C ALA A 306 -14.07 12.38 13.58
N ASP A 307 -12.87 12.82 13.21
CA ASP A 307 -12.67 13.89 12.23
C ASP A 307 -13.30 13.50 10.88
N GLU A 308 -14.44 14.10 10.57
CA GLU A 308 -15.20 13.84 9.36
C GLU A 308 -14.42 14.23 8.09
N THR A 309 -13.60 15.27 8.15
CA THR A 309 -12.78 15.72 7.02
C THR A 309 -11.69 14.70 6.70
N LEU A 310 -11.06 14.10 7.72
CA LEU A 310 -10.11 13.01 7.50
C LEU A 310 -10.77 11.78 6.88
N PHE A 311 -11.97 11.42 7.37
CA PHE A 311 -12.72 10.30 6.81
C PHE A 311 -13.13 10.55 5.35
N GLU A 312 -13.66 11.74 5.06
CA GLU A 312 -13.99 12.19 3.70
C GLU A 312 -12.77 12.15 2.77
N THR A 313 -11.60 12.55 3.27
CA THR A 313 -10.35 12.50 2.49
C THR A 313 -10.02 11.06 2.09
N VAL A 314 -10.12 10.10 3.02
CA VAL A 314 -9.89 8.67 2.70
C VAL A 314 -10.92 8.17 1.69
N ILE A 315 -12.21 8.49 1.86
CA ILE A 315 -13.27 8.11 0.92
C ILE A 315 -12.96 8.65 -0.47
N SER A 316 -12.58 9.93 -0.56
CA SER A 316 -12.23 10.60 -1.82
C SER A 316 -11.01 9.98 -2.48
N ASP A 317 -9.92 9.73 -1.73
CA ASP A 317 -8.72 9.10 -2.26
C ASP A 317 -8.98 7.67 -2.76
N CYS A 318 -9.73 6.87 -2.00
CA CYS A 318 -10.12 5.51 -2.39
C CYS A 318 -11.02 5.53 -3.63
N ASN A 319 -11.98 6.45 -3.72
CA ASN A 319 -12.81 6.63 -4.90
C ASN A 319 -11.96 7.02 -6.11
N HIS A 320 -11.02 7.95 -5.95
CA HIS A 320 -10.06 8.29 -7.02
C HIS A 320 -9.24 7.07 -7.44
N LEU A 321 -8.67 6.31 -6.50
CA LEU A 321 -7.96 5.07 -6.78
C LEU A 321 -8.81 4.10 -7.61
N PHE A 322 -10.06 3.87 -7.23
CA PHE A 322 -10.95 2.98 -7.98
C PHE A 322 -11.29 3.52 -9.37
N VAL A 323 -11.47 4.83 -9.54
CA VAL A 323 -11.66 5.43 -10.88
C VAL A 323 -10.43 5.21 -11.75
N LEU A 324 -9.22 5.50 -11.23
CA LEU A 324 -7.97 5.30 -11.96
C LEU A 324 -7.74 3.83 -12.31
N LEU A 325 -8.00 2.92 -11.36
CA LEU A 325 -7.92 1.48 -11.58
C LEU A 325 -8.95 0.99 -12.59
N GLY A 326 -10.18 1.53 -12.57
CA GLY A 326 -11.21 1.25 -13.58
C GLY A 326 -10.79 1.70 -14.98
N MET A 327 -10.16 2.86 -15.10
CA MET A 327 -9.58 3.32 -16.36
C MET A 327 -8.46 2.40 -16.84
N ILE A 328 -7.52 2.02 -15.96
CA ILE A 328 -6.46 1.05 -16.30
C ILE A 328 -7.09 -0.27 -16.76
N ASN A 329 -8.09 -0.78 -16.05
CA ASN A 329 -8.75 -2.02 -16.40
C ASN A 329 -9.40 -1.94 -17.79
N HIS A 330 -10.18 -0.88 -18.04
CA HIS A 330 -10.89 -0.67 -19.30
C HIS A 330 -9.96 -0.49 -20.50
N PHE A 331 -8.98 0.40 -20.39
CA PHE A 331 -8.11 0.75 -21.52
C PHE A 331 -6.97 -0.25 -21.73
N VAL A 332 -6.53 -0.96 -20.68
CA VAL A 332 -5.29 -1.75 -20.71
C VAL A 332 -5.55 -3.24 -20.50
N LEU A 333 -6.21 -3.63 -19.40
CA LEU A 333 -6.30 -5.06 -19.01
C LEU A 333 -7.41 -5.84 -19.75
N LYS A 334 -8.52 -5.18 -20.09
CA LYS A 334 -9.63 -5.77 -20.86
C LYS A 334 -9.39 -5.83 -22.37
N ASN A 335 -8.53 -4.97 -22.90
CA ASN A 335 -8.45 -4.77 -24.34
C ASN A 335 -7.62 -5.88 -25.02
N GLU A 336 -8.28 -6.97 -25.41
CA GLU A 336 -7.66 -8.15 -26.02
C GLU A 336 -6.87 -7.83 -27.31
N LYS A 337 -7.24 -6.76 -28.02
CA LYS A 337 -6.55 -6.32 -29.26
C LYS A 337 -5.06 -6.02 -29.09
N PHE A 338 -4.60 -5.81 -27.85
CA PHE A 338 -3.22 -5.42 -27.55
C PHE A 338 -2.49 -6.41 -26.63
N ARG A 339 -3.06 -7.60 -26.40
CA ARG A 339 -2.35 -8.70 -25.71
C ARG A 339 -1.41 -9.35 -26.71
N ILE A 340 -0.14 -8.90 -26.68
CA ILE A 340 0.96 -9.45 -27.48
C ILE A 340 1.37 -10.82 -26.92
#